data_AF-A0A6G3WU59-F1
#
_entry.id   AF-A0A6G3WU59-F1
#
_cell.length_a   1.000
_cell.length_b   1.000
_cell.length_c   1.000
_cell.angle_alpha   90.00
_cell.angle_beta   90.00
_cell.angle_gamma   90.00
#
_symmetry.space_group_name_H-M   'P 1'
#
loop_
_entity.id
_entity.type
_entity.pdbx_description
1 polymer ?
#
loop_
_entity_poly.entity_id
_entity_poly.type
_entity_poly.pdbx_seq_one_letter_code
_entity_poly.pdbx_strand_id
1 'polypeptide(L)'
;DSRPGRTFFYEFAWRSPVLGLGACHALEIGFVFDNLRHGEALSGPDAPQPLADAMHRAWVDFTTSGDPGWAAWDTRRPVRVFDHPGTSTVLAPRQEELR
;
A
#
# COMPACT_ATOMS: atom_id res chain seq x y z
N ASP A 1 27.13 -7.07 -9.24
CA ASP A 1 26.92 -5.73 -9.80
C ASP A 1 25.58 -5.21 -9.32
N SER A 2 25.54 -4.46 -8.22
CA SER A 2 24.31 -3.85 -7.71
C SER A 2 24.20 -2.44 -8.28
N ARG A 3 23.34 -2.24 -9.27
CA ARG A 3 22.96 -0.88 -9.68
C ARG A 3 22.15 -0.24 -8.53
N PRO A 4 22.42 1.01 -8.14
CA PRO A 4 21.55 1.71 -7.20
C PRO A 4 20.19 1.95 -7.88
N GLY A 5 19.19 1.16 -7.52
CA GLY A 5 17.81 1.32 -7.97
C GLY A 5 17.06 2.26 -7.06
N ARG A 6 16.10 3.03 -7.61
CA ARG A 6 15.12 3.76 -6.79
C ARG A 6 14.28 2.74 -6.04
N THR A 7 14.16 2.92 -4.72
CA THR A 7 13.30 2.10 -3.87
C THR A 7 12.12 2.93 -3.40
N PHE A 8 10.94 2.33 -3.31
CA PHE A 8 9.73 3.01 -2.85
C PHE A 8 9.08 2.16 -1.78
N PHE A 9 8.75 2.77 -0.64
CA PHE A 9 8.13 2.08 0.48
C PHE A 9 6.65 2.43 0.56
N TYR A 10 5.83 1.45 0.94
CA TYR A 10 4.44 1.66 1.31
C TYR A 10 4.07 0.87 2.57
N GLU A 11 3.04 1.33 3.26
CA GLU A 11 2.34 0.65 4.35
C GLU A 11 0.88 0.49 3.92
N PHE A 12 0.34 -0.73 4.01
CA PHE A 12 -1.10 -0.96 3.86
C PHE A 12 -1.74 -0.88 5.24
N ALA A 13 -2.50 0.18 5.49
CA ALA A 13 -3.03 0.51 6.81
C ALA A 13 -4.55 0.26 6.94
N TRP A 14 -5.26 0.10 5.82
CA TRP A 14 -6.69 -0.20 5.85
C TRP A 14 -6.96 -1.50 6.62
N ARG A 15 -7.92 -1.42 7.55
CA ARG A 15 -8.24 -2.52 8.45
C ARG A 15 -9.43 -3.29 7.93
N SER A 16 -9.25 -4.59 7.74
CA SER A 16 -10.35 -5.49 7.39
C SER A 16 -11.45 -5.47 8.46
N PRO A 17 -12.74 -5.44 8.07
CA PRO A 17 -13.87 -5.63 8.98
C PRO A 17 -14.07 -7.10 9.37
N VAL A 18 -13.40 -8.05 8.70
CA VAL A 18 -13.55 -9.48 8.95
C VAL A 18 -12.87 -9.85 10.26
N LEU A 19 -13.63 -10.37 11.23
CA LEU A 19 -13.16 -11.02 12.46
C LEU A 19 -12.04 -10.27 13.23
N GLY A 20 -11.99 -8.94 13.14
CA GLY A 20 -10.95 -8.14 13.79
C GLY A 20 -9.53 -8.37 13.25
N LEU A 21 -9.39 -8.90 12.03
CA LEU A 21 -8.11 -9.19 11.38
C LEU A 21 -7.21 -7.95 11.26
N GLY A 22 -7.79 -6.75 11.21
CA GLY A 22 -7.03 -5.52 11.00
C GLY A 22 -6.39 -5.48 9.61
N ALA A 23 -5.24 -4.84 9.49
CA ALA A 23 -4.43 -4.86 8.27
C ALA A 23 -3.60 -6.15 8.23
N CYS A 24 -4.28 -7.31 8.08
CA CYS A 24 -3.62 -8.61 8.19
C CYS A 24 -2.73 -8.93 6.98
N HIS A 25 -1.88 -9.94 7.15
CA HIS A 25 -1.04 -10.46 6.07
C HIS A 25 -1.88 -10.86 4.85
N ALA A 26 -1.36 -10.57 3.65
CA ALA A 26 -1.93 -10.87 2.33
C ALA A 26 -3.24 -10.12 1.98
N LEU A 27 -3.77 -9.28 2.87
CA LEU A 27 -5.00 -8.53 2.64
C LEU A 27 -4.91 -7.61 1.42
N GLU A 28 -3.77 -6.97 1.24
CA GLU A 28 -3.52 -5.99 0.20
C GLU A 28 -3.51 -6.60 -1.21
N ILE A 29 -3.30 -7.92 -1.34
CA ILE A 29 -3.20 -8.60 -2.64
C ILE A 29 -4.45 -8.35 -3.49
N GLY A 30 -5.65 -8.41 -2.89
CA GLY A 30 -6.90 -8.10 -3.60
C GLY A 30 -6.96 -6.67 -4.15
N PHE A 31 -6.35 -5.72 -3.45
CA PHE A 31 -6.27 -4.31 -3.83
C PHE A 31 -5.21 -4.06 -4.89
N VAL A 32 -4.05 -4.72 -4.81
CA VAL A 32 -2.98 -4.66 -5.82
C VAL A 32 -3.50 -5.08 -7.19
N PHE A 33 -4.29 -6.15 -7.25
CA PHE A 33 -4.82 -6.71 -8.50
C PHE A 33 -6.13 -6.08 -8.96
N ASP A 34 -6.68 -5.12 -8.23
CA ASP A 34 -8.02 -4.59 -8.45
C ASP A 34 -9.07 -5.71 -8.64
N ASN A 35 -9.01 -6.69 -7.73
CA ASN A 35 -9.76 -7.94 -7.84
C ASN A 35 -10.39 -8.32 -6.49
N LEU A 36 -11.12 -7.36 -5.91
CA LEU A 36 -11.69 -7.45 -4.57
C LEU A 36 -12.60 -8.67 -4.38
N ARG A 37 -13.38 -9.05 -5.40
CA ARG A 37 -14.28 -10.22 -5.36
C ARG A 37 -13.57 -11.55 -5.02
N HIS A 38 -12.29 -11.69 -5.38
CA HIS A 38 -11.52 -12.91 -5.08
C HIS A 38 -10.75 -12.82 -3.76
N GLY A 39 -10.74 -11.64 -3.11
CA GLY A 39 -10.11 -11.37 -1.81
C GLY A 39 -11.10 -11.29 -0.64
N GLU A 40 -12.40 -11.46 -0.88
CA GLU A 40 -13.48 -11.22 0.09
C GLU A 40 -13.33 -12.00 1.41
N ALA A 41 -12.68 -13.16 1.39
CA ALA A 41 -12.41 -13.93 2.61
C ALA A 41 -11.59 -13.14 3.64
N LEU A 42 -10.73 -12.22 3.17
CA LEU A 42 -9.93 -11.34 4.02
C LEU A 42 -10.48 -9.92 4.06
N SER A 43 -11.07 -9.40 2.98
CA SER A 43 -11.51 -8.00 2.89
C SER A 43 -12.98 -7.77 3.24
N GLY A 44 -13.80 -8.82 3.26
CA GLY A 44 -15.25 -8.70 3.26
C GLY A 44 -15.80 -8.22 1.91
N PRO A 45 -17.13 -8.21 1.76
CA PRO A 45 -17.80 -7.89 0.49
C PRO A 45 -17.75 -6.39 0.14
N ASP A 46 -17.60 -5.53 1.15
CA ASP A 46 -17.67 -4.06 0.99
C ASP A 46 -16.28 -3.40 1.03
N ALA A 47 -15.25 -4.11 0.55
CA ALA A 47 -13.90 -3.57 0.46
C ALA A 47 -13.87 -2.29 -0.42
N PRO A 48 -13.12 -1.25 -0.02
CA PRO A 48 -13.22 0.06 -0.68
C PRO A 48 -12.58 0.05 -2.07
N GLN A 49 -13.40 0.06 -3.13
CA GLN A 49 -12.95 0.18 -4.52
C GLN A 49 -11.98 1.36 -4.76
N PRO A 50 -12.20 2.58 -4.21
CA PRO A 50 -11.25 3.68 -4.40
C PRO A 50 -9.83 3.41 -3.87
N LEU A 51 -9.70 2.54 -2.87
CA LEU A 51 -8.39 2.11 -2.36
C LEU A 51 -7.72 1.13 -3.33
N ALA A 52 -8.50 0.20 -3.91
CA ALA A 52 -8.01 -0.71 -4.95
C ALA A 52 -7.56 0.07 -6.19
N ASP A 53 -8.36 1.03 -6.65
CA ASP A 53 -8.03 1.91 -7.78
C ASP A 53 -6.69 2.64 -7.55
N ALA A 54 -6.51 3.20 -6.34
CA ALA A 54 -5.30 3.94 -6.00
C ALA A 54 -4.06 3.04 -5.94
N MET A 55 -4.18 1.85 -5.35
CA MET A 55 -3.08 0.92 -5.20
C MET A 55 -2.73 0.25 -6.54
N HIS A 56 -3.73 -0.19 -7.30
CA HIS A 56 -3.54 -0.79 -8.61
C HIS A 56 -2.87 0.19 -9.59
N ARG A 57 -3.33 1.46 -9.61
CA ARG A 57 -2.69 2.50 -10.41
C ARG A 57 -1.22 2.67 -10.06
N ALA A 58 -0.88 2.75 -8.78
CA ALA A 58 0.51 2.88 -8.34
C ALA A 58 1.39 1.70 -8.81
N TRP A 59 0.87 0.48 -8.78
CA TRP A 59 1.57 -0.71 -9.29
C TRP A 59 1.75 -0.66 -10.82
N VAL A 60 0.71 -0.28 -11.57
CA VAL A 60 0.79 -0.10 -13.02
C VAL A 60 1.81 0.99 -13.39
N ASP A 61 1.77 2.14 -12.72
CA ASP A 61 2.67 3.26 -12.95
C ASP A 61 4.13 2.86 -12.67
N PHE A 62 4.37 2.09 -11.59
CA PHE A 62 5.69 1.53 -11.30
C PHE A 62 6.17 0.55 -12.39
N THR A 63 5.33 -0.39 -12.80
CA THR A 63 5.71 -1.38 -13.83
C THR A 63 5.95 -0.73 -15.20
N THR A 64 5.21 0.33 -15.53
CA THR A 64 5.31 1.00 -16.84
C THR A 64 6.43 2.03 -16.91
N SER A 65 6.68 2.78 -15.83
CA SER A 65 7.58 3.94 -15.84
C SER A 65 8.70 3.89 -14.80
N GLY A 66 8.61 2.98 -13.83
CA GLY A 66 9.48 2.96 -12.66
C GLY A 66 9.16 4.05 -11.62
N ASP A 67 8.04 4.76 -11.76
CA ASP A 67 7.57 5.77 -10.83
C ASP A 67 6.13 5.49 -10.39
N PRO A 68 5.87 5.17 -9.10
CA PRO A 68 4.53 4.90 -8.59
C PRO A 68 3.77 6.17 -8.16
N GLY A 69 4.34 7.36 -8.36
CA GLY A 69 3.70 8.64 -8.05
C GLY A 69 4.05 9.22 -6.67
N TRP A 70 5.14 8.77 -6.03
CA TRP A 70 5.68 9.40 -4.81
C TRP A 70 7.21 9.36 -4.76
N ALA A 71 7.78 10.11 -3.82
CA ALA A 71 9.23 10.20 -3.65
C ALA A 71 9.86 8.83 -3.34
N ALA A 72 10.96 8.51 -4.02
CA ALA A 72 11.77 7.36 -3.68
C ALA A 72 12.39 7.53 -2.28
N TRP A 73 12.73 6.40 -1.67
CA TRP A 73 13.36 6.33 -0.36
C TRP A 73 14.66 7.12 -0.32
N ASP A 74 14.79 7.97 0.69
CA ASP A 74 15.96 8.77 0.99
C ASP A 74 16.09 8.98 2.50
N THR A 75 16.94 9.92 2.93
CA THR A 75 17.16 10.23 4.36
C THR A 75 15.92 10.74 5.09
N ARG A 76 14.90 11.22 4.37
CA ARG A 76 13.60 11.63 4.93
C ARG A 76 12.65 10.45 5.13
N ARG A 77 13.00 9.26 4.61
CA ARG A 77 12.24 8.00 4.78
C ARG A 77 10.76 8.11 4.37
N PRO A 78 10.44 8.54 3.14
CA PRO A 78 9.06 8.64 2.68
C PRO A 78 8.40 7.26 2.55
N VAL A 79 7.19 7.11 3.08
CA VAL A 79 6.37 5.90 2.97
C VAL A 79 4.97 6.28 2.49
N ARG A 80 4.47 5.60 1.46
CA ARG A 80 3.08 5.72 1.00
C ARG A 80 2.17 4.91 1.91
N VAL A 81 1.26 5.55 2.64
CA VAL A 81 0.26 4.88 3.46
C VAL A 81 -1.02 4.73 2.65
N PHE A 82 -1.36 3.49 2.30
CA PHE A 82 -2.61 3.12 1.66
C PHE A 82 -3.67 2.85 2.74
N ASP A 83 -4.63 3.76 2.86
CA ASP A 83 -5.76 3.68 3.78
C ASP A 83 -7.03 4.25 3.11
N HIS A 84 -8.19 4.06 3.75
CA HIS A 84 -9.48 4.57 3.31
C HIS A 84 -10.14 5.38 4.45
N PRO A 85 -10.62 6.61 4.20
CA PRO A 85 -10.93 7.21 2.89
C PRO A 85 -9.76 7.91 2.18
N GLY A 86 -8.53 7.88 2.71
CA GLY A 86 -7.42 8.64 2.15
C GLY A 86 -6.08 7.91 2.16
N THR A 87 -5.35 8.04 1.06
CA THR A 87 -3.96 7.60 0.93
C THR A 87 -3.05 8.83 1.03
N SER A 88 -1.93 8.72 1.74
CA SER A 88 -0.98 9.83 1.93
C SER A 88 0.47 9.36 1.93
N THR A 89 1.43 10.28 1.85
CA THR A 89 2.85 9.97 2.07
C THR A 89 3.28 10.55 3.40
N VAL A 90 3.78 9.69 4.30
CA VAL A 90 4.25 10.05 5.64
C VAL A 90 5.77 9.91 5.68
N LEU A 91 6.44 10.86 6.33
CA LEU A 91 7.90 10.84 6.51
C LEU A 91 8.24 10.10 7.80
N ALA A 92 9.10 9.10 7.69
CA ALA A 92 9.58 8.29 8.82
C ALA A 92 8.46 7.80 9.76
N PRO A 93 7.39 7.17 9.26
CA PRO A 93 6.38 6.58 10.14
C PRO A 93 7.05 5.53 11.06
N ARG A 94 6.50 5.37 12.27
CA ARG A 94 6.97 4.38 13.27
C ARG A 94 8.40 4.59 13.77
N GLN A 95 8.98 5.77 13.58
CA GLN A 95 10.35 6.04 14.03
C GLN A 95 10.54 5.80 15.54
N GLU A 96 9.49 5.95 16.33
CA GLU A 96 9.47 5.64 17.76
C GLU A 96 9.78 4.18 18.10
N GLU A 97 9.55 3.23 17.18
CA GLU A 97 9.78 1.79 17.38
C GLU A 97 11.27 1.40 17.31
N LEU A 98 12.14 2.31 16.86
CA LEU A 98 13.59 2.10 16.79
C LEU A 98 14.31 2.37 18.13
N ARG A 99 13.56 2.60 19.21
CA ARG A 99 14.07 2.83 20.56
C ARG A 99 14.16 1.53 21.34
#